data_AF-A0A851QGB3-F1
#
_entry.id   AF-A0A851QGB3-F1
#
_cell.length_a   1.000
_cell.length_b   1.000
_cell.length_c   1.000
_cell.angle_alpha   90.00
_cell.angle_beta   90.00
_cell.angle_gamma   90.00
#
_symmetry.space_group_name_H-M   'P 1'
#
loop_
_entity.id
_entity.type
_entity.pdbx_description
1 polymer ?
#
loop_
_entity_poly.entity_id
_entity_poly.type
_entity_poly.pdbx_seq_one_letter_code
_entity_poly.pdbx_strand_id
1 'polypeptide(L)'
;EDLGMKHRLWVYSGRRGVHCWVCDDAVRKWSPALRAAAVEYLTLVKVGMEGVGHPLPIPQADHRWRVCAGGAGSAVSAISLDRQPQHREPLQGEFLKKRDSVQRWELLKGRMERTRRGAGAGKNAPCYADWEIMLQYCFPRLDINVSKGVGHLLKSPFSVHPKTGRISVPLDLQRLDQFDPFAVPTIRYVSGAGSTGGFLPVLAAPHHVPTLSRSSLCHELDAAGDDGEQEDSGETEPKRRVRDYKKTSLAPYVRVFEQFVEEMERARRGELLRRSGRCPAG
;
A
#
# COMPACT_ATOMS: atom_id res chain seq x y z
N GLU A 1 5.85 6.20 -14.30
CA GLU A 1 6.15 7.04 -15.47
C GLU A 1 7.61 6.83 -15.84
N ASP A 2 8.55 7.06 -14.92
CA ASP A 2 10.01 6.94 -15.12
C ASP A 2 10.47 5.63 -15.75
N LEU A 3 10.01 4.49 -15.22
CA LEU A 3 10.41 3.16 -15.71
C LEU A 3 9.56 2.66 -16.89
N GLY A 4 8.61 3.45 -17.38
CA GLY A 4 7.74 3.07 -18.51
C GLY A 4 6.82 1.86 -18.28
N MET A 5 6.75 1.32 -17.06
CA MET A 5 5.90 0.18 -16.69
C MET A 5 4.42 0.57 -16.80
N LYS A 6 3.60 -0.20 -17.52
CA LYS A 6 2.19 0.13 -17.77
C LYS A 6 1.24 -0.75 -16.96
N HIS A 7 1.50 -2.05 -16.93
CA HIS A 7 0.56 -3.04 -16.39
C HIS A 7 0.93 -3.34 -14.94
N ARG A 8 0.30 -2.61 -14.00
CA ARG A 8 0.60 -2.70 -12.56
C ARG A 8 -0.66 -3.08 -11.79
N LEU A 9 -0.65 -4.24 -11.14
CA LEU A 9 -1.74 -4.68 -10.27
C LEU A 9 -1.29 -4.57 -8.81
N TRP A 10 -1.89 -3.63 -8.07
CA TRP A 10 -1.69 -3.51 -6.63
C TRP A 10 -2.72 -4.36 -5.89
N VAL A 11 -2.27 -5.07 -4.85
CA VAL A 11 -3.07 -6.06 -4.14
C VAL A 11 -2.87 -5.89 -2.65
N TYR A 12 -3.95 -5.77 -1.88
CA TYR A 12 -3.89 -5.83 -0.43
C TYR A 12 -3.42 -7.20 0.04
N SER A 13 -2.48 -7.25 0.99
CA SER A 13 -1.91 -8.52 1.49
C SER A 13 -2.85 -9.36 2.37
N GLY A 14 -4.02 -8.79 2.72
CA GLY A 14 -4.98 -9.36 3.67
C GLY A 14 -4.72 -8.97 5.13
N ARG A 15 -3.68 -8.18 5.43
CA ARG A 15 -3.39 -7.72 6.81
C ARG A 15 -2.92 -6.27 6.95
N ARG A 16 -1.67 -5.96 6.55
CA ARG A 16 -1.01 -4.69 6.92
C ARG A 16 -0.07 -4.11 5.86
N GLY A 17 -0.20 -4.58 4.64
CA GLY A 17 0.70 -4.23 3.55
C GLY A 17 0.06 -4.50 2.21
N VAL A 18 0.75 -4.11 1.15
CA VAL A 18 0.30 -4.25 -0.24
C VAL A 18 1.42 -4.86 -1.07
N HIS A 19 1.05 -5.58 -2.12
CA HIS A 19 1.97 -6.13 -3.12
C HIS A 19 1.70 -5.45 -4.46
N CYS A 20 2.74 -5.24 -5.26
CA CYS A 20 2.61 -4.75 -6.63
C CYS A 20 3.11 -5.83 -7.60
N TRP A 21 2.27 -6.19 -8.56
CA TRP A 21 2.62 -7.07 -9.67
C TRP A 21 2.80 -6.21 -10.92
N VAL A 22 4.02 -6.17 -11.45
CA VAL A 22 4.30 -5.52 -12.73
C VAL A 22 4.34 -6.58 -13.83
N CYS A 23 3.40 -6.51 -14.75
CA CYS A 23 3.10 -7.60 -15.69
C CYS A 23 3.47 -7.31 -17.15
N ASP A 24 4.08 -6.15 -17.43
CA ASP A 24 4.61 -5.82 -18.76
C ASP A 24 5.55 -6.93 -19.29
N ASP A 25 5.38 -7.32 -20.56
CA ASP A 25 6.15 -8.39 -21.21
C ASP A 25 7.67 -8.18 -21.13
N ALA A 26 8.12 -6.93 -21.29
CA ALA A 26 9.53 -6.57 -21.16
C ALA A 26 10.03 -6.71 -19.71
N VAL A 27 9.24 -6.27 -18.72
CA VAL A 27 9.59 -6.32 -17.30
C VAL A 27 9.66 -7.75 -16.79
N ARG A 28 8.76 -8.63 -17.25
CA ARG A 28 8.78 -10.05 -16.91
C ARG A 28 10.10 -10.73 -17.31
N LYS A 29 10.78 -10.23 -18.34
CA LYS A 29 12.07 -10.74 -18.85
C LYS A 29 13.30 -10.06 -18.25
N TRP A 30 13.12 -9.12 -17.32
CA TRP A 30 14.25 -8.44 -16.68
C TRP A 30 15.15 -9.42 -15.92
N SER A 31 16.46 -9.22 -16.09
CA SER A 31 17.49 -9.93 -15.32
C SER A 31 17.45 -9.53 -13.84
N PRO A 32 18.01 -10.36 -12.93
CA PRO A 32 18.15 -9.99 -11.52
C PRO A 32 18.86 -8.64 -11.31
N ALA A 33 19.84 -8.31 -12.15
CA ALA A 33 20.56 -7.03 -12.09
C ALA A 33 19.64 -5.83 -12.41
N LEU A 34 18.83 -5.92 -13.46
CA LEU A 34 17.86 -4.86 -13.80
C LEU A 34 16.78 -4.70 -12.72
N ARG A 35 16.33 -5.81 -12.12
CA ARG A 35 15.39 -5.79 -10.99
C ARG A 35 15.99 -5.10 -9.78
N ALA A 36 17.23 -5.42 -9.43
CA ALA A 36 17.95 -4.77 -8.33
C ALA A 36 18.12 -3.27 -8.60
N ALA A 37 18.57 -2.88 -9.79
CA ALA A 37 18.73 -1.48 -10.18
C ALA A 37 17.41 -0.69 -10.11
N ALA A 38 16.29 -1.30 -10.51
CA ALA A 38 14.98 -0.67 -10.40
C ALA A 38 14.55 -0.47 -8.93
N VAL A 39 14.83 -1.44 -8.04
CA VAL A 39 14.55 -1.29 -6.59
C VAL A 39 15.45 -0.22 -5.98
N GLU A 40 16.73 -0.20 -6.33
CA GLU A 40 17.69 0.81 -5.87
C GLU A 40 17.26 2.22 -6.30
N TYR A 41 16.84 2.39 -7.55
CA TYR A 41 16.28 3.64 -8.06
C TYR A 41 15.06 4.11 -7.24
N LEU A 42 14.19 3.18 -6.85
CA LEU A 42 12.99 3.49 -6.08
C LEU A 42 13.23 3.64 -4.56
N THR A 43 14.44 3.36 -4.06
CA THR A 43 14.74 3.34 -2.62
C THR A 43 15.47 4.61 -2.19
N LEU A 44 14.74 5.55 -1.57
CA LEU A 44 15.32 6.77 -0.97
C LEU A 44 15.65 6.63 0.52
N VAL A 45 15.13 5.59 1.17
CA VAL A 45 15.36 5.30 2.60
C VAL A 45 15.97 3.91 2.73
N LYS A 46 17.24 3.84 3.14
CA LYS A 46 17.88 2.55 3.44
C LYS A 46 17.41 2.08 4.83
N VAL A 47 16.97 0.83 4.93
CA VAL A 47 16.69 0.19 6.22
C VAL A 47 18.04 -0.16 6.87
N GLY A 48 18.44 0.53 7.93
CA GLY A 48 19.62 0.19 8.73
C GLY A 48 19.38 -1.04 9.61
N MET A 49 20.45 -1.74 9.98
CA MET A 49 20.41 -2.94 10.84
C MET A 49 19.91 -2.65 12.27
N GLU A 50 19.87 -1.38 12.69
CA GLU A 50 19.42 -0.95 14.03
C GLU A 50 17.97 -0.42 14.06
N GLY A 51 17.14 -0.73 13.06
CA GLY A 51 15.72 -0.36 13.05
C GLY A 51 15.43 1.13 12.78
N VAL A 52 16.46 1.97 12.70
CA VAL A 52 16.37 3.34 12.19
C VAL A 52 16.87 3.34 10.75
N GLY A 53 15.95 3.48 9.79
CA GLY A 53 16.34 3.76 8.41
C GLY A 53 17.01 5.13 8.32
N HIS A 54 17.94 5.31 7.39
CA HIS A 54 18.51 6.62 7.12
C HIS A 54 18.16 7.03 5.68
N PRO A 55 17.61 8.25 5.48
CA PRO A 55 17.43 8.78 4.13
C PRO A 55 18.79 8.95 3.45
N LEU A 56 18.85 8.63 2.17
CA LEU A 56 20.03 8.92 1.34
C LEU A 56 20.17 10.44 1.17
N PRO A 57 21.40 10.97 0.99
CA PRO A 57 21.60 12.36 0.60
C PRO A 57 20.77 12.64 -0.65
N ILE A 58 19.87 13.61 -0.57
CA ILE A 58 18.95 13.96 -1.66
C ILE A 58 19.81 14.42 -2.85
N PRO A 59 19.83 13.70 -3.98
CA PRO A 59 20.49 14.20 -5.18
C PRO A 59 19.83 15.52 -5.57
N GLN A 60 20.59 16.48 -6.10
CA GLN A 60 20.09 17.78 -6.56
C GLN A 60 19.12 17.70 -7.76
N ALA A 61 18.46 16.56 -7.98
CA ALA A 61 17.59 16.28 -9.11
C ALA A 61 16.12 16.56 -8.78
N ASP A 62 15.60 17.52 -9.53
CA ASP A 62 14.23 17.89 -9.85
C ASP A 62 13.06 17.26 -9.05
N HIS A 63 12.26 18.16 -8.49
CA HIS A 63 11.23 17.91 -7.49
C HIS A 63 9.91 17.40 -8.10
N ARG A 64 9.79 16.08 -8.24
CA ARG A 64 8.50 15.44 -8.58
C ARG A 64 8.09 14.32 -7.61
N TRP A 65 8.45 14.44 -6.34
CA TRP A 65 7.86 13.60 -5.30
C TRP A 65 6.88 14.44 -4.47
N ARG A 66 5.58 14.14 -4.57
CA ARG A 66 4.58 14.63 -3.62
C ARG A 66 4.48 13.60 -2.51
N VAL A 67 5.19 13.81 -1.40
CA VAL A 67 4.99 13.02 -0.18
C VAL A 67 3.80 13.60 0.57
N CYS A 68 2.78 12.77 0.83
CA CYS A 68 1.62 13.15 1.62
C CYS A 68 2.06 13.53 3.04
N ALA A 69 2.04 14.82 3.38
CA ALA A 69 2.40 15.35 4.69
C ALA A 69 1.40 15.00 5.82
N GLY A 70 0.38 14.18 5.54
CA GLY A 70 -0.77 13.94 6.41
C GLY A 70 -0.58 12.96 7.58
N GLY A 71 0.65 12.49 7.85
CA GLY A 71 0.86 11.36 8.77
C GLY A 71 2.06 11.45 9.72
N ALA A 72 2.65 12.62 9.95
CA ALA A 72 3.77 12.76 10.88
C ALA A 72 3.29 12.76 12.34
N GLY A 73 2.92 11.57 12.83
CA GLY A 73 2.64 11.30 14.23
C GLY A 73 3.92 11.31 15.07
N SER A 74 3.89 12.12 16.14
CA SER A 74 4.92 12.29 17.18
C SER A 74 6.22 13.00 16.78
N ALA A 75 6.28 14.30 17.10
CA ALA A 75 7.41 15.19 16.91
C ALA A 75 8.68 14.83 17.73
N VAL A 76 8.60 13.85 18.63
CA VAL A 76 9.67 13.52 19.59
C VAL A 76 10.83 12.76 18.93
N SER A 77 10.55 11.99 17.88
CA SER A 77 11.55 11.20 17.14
C SER A 77 12.20 11.94 15.96
N ALA A 78 11.61 13.07 15.53
CA ALA A 78 12.13 13.90 14.44
C ALA A 78 13.46 14.57 14.80
N ILE A 79 13.63 14.98 16.06
CA ILE A 79 14.87 15.61 16.57
C ILE A 79 16.05 14.63 16.55
N SER A 80 15.79 13.32 16.68
CA SER A 80 16.82 12.28 16.64
C SER A 80 17.40 12.00 15.26
N LEU A 81 16.71 12.45 14.21
CA LEU A 81 17.11 12.25 12.81
C LEU A 81 17.88 13.45 12.23
N ASP A 82 17.95 14.57 12.95
CA ASP A 82 18.76 15.71 12.52
C ASP A 82 20.25 15.40 12.71
N ARG A 83 20.95 15.31 11.58
CA ARG A 83 22.35 14.88 11.48
C ARG A 83 23.34 15.96 11.93
N GLN A 84 22.88 17.20 12.13
CA GLN A 84 23.69 18.37 12.44
C GLN A 84 23.39 18.86 13.88
N PRO A 85 24.29 18.63 14.86
CA PRO A 85 24.08 19.00 16.27
C PRO A 85 23.71 20.48 16.47
N GLN A 86 24.28 21.35 15.64
CA GLN A 86 24.07 22.81 15.63
C GLN A 86 22.62 23.27 15.36
N HIS A 87 21.76 22.39 14.84
CA HIS A 87 20.34 22.68 14.61
C HIS A 87 19.44 22.03 15.67
N ARG A 88 19.89 20.91 16.22
CA ARG A 88 19.17 20.09 17.19
C ARG A 88 18.94 20.81 18.52
N GLU A 89 19.98 21.41 19.11
CA GLU A 89 19.90 22.02 20.44
C GLU A 89 18.92 23.21 20.49
N PRO A 90 18.94 24.17 19.54
CA PRO A 90 17.96 25.24 19.53
C PRO A 90 16.51 24.74 19.33
N LEU A 91 16.32 23.72 18.47
CA LEU A 91 15.01 23.14 18.21
C LEU A 91 14.45 22.42 19.45
N GLN A 92 15.28 21.75 20.24
CA GLN A 92 14.85 21.08 21.48
C GLN A 92 14.25 22.06 22.48
N GLY A 93 14.91 23.20 22.72
CA GLY A 93 14.40 24.22 23.63
C GLY A 93 13.14 24.91 23.12
N GLU A 94 13.04 25.16 21.82
CA GLU A 94 11.88 25.82 21.22
C GLU A 94 10.67 24.88 21.06
N PHE A 95 10.88 23.58 20.87
CA PHE A 95 9.80 22.58 20.72
C PHE A 95 8.99 22.41 22.01
N LEU A 96 9.63 22.53 23.17
CA LEU A 96 8.98 22.52 24.48
C LEU A 96 8.01 23.69 24.66
N LYS A 97 8.23 24.79 23.93
CA LYS A 97 7.39 26.00 23.96
C LYS A 97 6.19 25.92 23.02
N LYS A 98 6.08 24.87 22.19
CA LYS A 98 5.00 24.69 21.20
C LYS A 98 3.95 23.73 21.71
N ARG A 99 2.67 24.05 21.47
CA ARG A 99 1.51 23.33 22.02
C ARG A 99 1.30 21.96 21.39
N ASP A 100 1.51 21.84 20.08
CA ASP A 100 1.17 20.66 19.30
C ASP A 100 2.25 20.31 18.24
N SER A 101 2.09 19.16 17.57
CA SER A 101 3.01 18.72 16.52
C SER A 101 3.00 19.61 15.28
N VAL A 102 1.87 20.23 14.95
CA VAL A 102 1.72 21.11 13.79
C VAL A 102 2.60 22.35 13.96
N GLN A 103 2.51 23.01 15.12
CA GLN A 103 3.34 24.17 15.45
C GLN A 103 4.84 23.84 15.49
N ARG A 104 5.20 22.66 16.01
CA ARG A 104 6.61 22.19 15.99
C ARG A 104 7.10 21.95 14.57
N TRP A 105 6.26 21.38 13.71
CA TRP A 105 6.58 21.14 12.31
C TRP A 105 6.76 22.44 11.51
N GLU A 106 5.86 23.42 11.67
CA GLU A 106 5.99 24.71 11.01
C GLU A 106 7.26 25.46 11.45
N LEU A 107 7.62 25.38 12.74
CA LEU A 107 8.86 25.95 13.24
C LEU A 107 10.09 25.31 12.58
N LEU A 108 10.14 23.98 12.51
CA LEU A 108 11.22 23.23 11.87
C LEU A 108 11.35 23.62 10.39
N LYS A 109 10.25 23.52 9.64
CA LYS A 109 10.18 23.81 8.21
C LYS A 109 10.63 25.25 7.92
N GLY A 110 10.11 26.23 8.65
CA GLY A 110 10.49 27.63 8.50
C GLY A 110 11.96 27.90 8.85
N ARG A 111 12.59 27.09 9.70
CA ARG A 111 14.04 27.19 9.98
C ARG A 111 14.87 26.62 8.82
N MET A 112 14.50 25.47 8.28
CA MET A 112 15.20 24.85 7.14
C MET A 112 15.04 25.67 5.86
N GLU A 113 13.87 26.27 5.62
CA GLU A 113 13.67 27.17 4.48
C GLU A 113 14.56 28.41 4.53
N ARG A 114 14.80 28.96 5.73
CA ARG A 114 15.71 30.10 5.92
C ARG A 114 17.16 29.73 5.64
N THR A 115 17.63 28.55 6.05
CA THR A 115 19.00 28.11 5.74
C THR A 115 19.18 27.90 4.23
N ARG A 116 18.16 27.35 3.55
CA ARG A 116 18.17 27.19 2.08
C ARG A 116 18.19 28.52 1.33
N ARG A 117 17.34 29.48 1.73
CA ARG A 117 17.28 30.82 1.10
C ARG A 117 18.53 31.67 1.39
N GLY A 118 19.16 31.49 2.55
CA GLY A 118 20.36 32.22 2.97
C GLY A 118 21.69 31.64 2.49
N ALA A 119 21.69 30.51 1.79
CA ALA A 119 22.90 29.79 1.36
C ALA A 119 23.83 30.59 0.42
N GLY A 120 23.38 31.73 -0.10
CA GLY A 120 24.20 32.64 -0.92
C GLY A 120 24.95 33.73 -0.15
N ALA A 121 24.74 33.90 1.17
CA ALA A 121 25.25 35.05 1.92
C ALA A 121 25.96 34.72 3.25
N GLY A 122 26.05 33.44 3.66
CA GLY A 122 26.63 33.05 4.94
C GLY A 122 27.42 31.73 4.89
N LYS A 123 28.25 31.49 5.93
CA LYS A 123 29.16 30.33 6.07
C LYS A 123 28.47 28.97 6.27
N ASN A 124 27.13 28.90 6.32
CA ASN A 124 26.40 27.68 6.65
C ASN A 124 25.76 27.05 5.41
N ALA A 125 25.99 25.75 5.23
CA ALA A 125 25.40 24.97 4.15
C ALA A 125 23.86 24.89 4.27
N PRO A 126 23.13 24.76 3.15
CA PRO A 126 21.68 24.53 3.16
C PRO A 126 21.35 23.23 3.90
N CYS A 127 20.26 23.23 4.68
CA CYS A 127 19.80 22.05 5.41
C CYS A 127 18.46 21.53 4.84
N TYR A 128 18.32 20.21 4.77
CA TYR A 128 17.16 19.51 4.21
C TYR A 128 16.52 18.55 5.23
N ALA A 129 16.73 18.78 6.53
CA ALA A 129 16.24 17.89 7.59
C ALA A 129 14.71 17.70 7.55
N ASP A 130 13.95 18.74 7.19
CA ASP A 130 12.50 18.64 6.98
C ASP A 130 12.15 17.60 5.89
N TRP A 131 12.86 17.60 4.77
CA TRP A 131 12.65 16.61 3.71
C TRP A 131 13.14 15.21 4.10
N GLU A 132 14.30 15.11 4.76
CA GLU A 132 14.84 13.84 5.26
C GLU A 132 13.88 13.19 6.27
N ILE A 133 13.30 13.97 7.17
CA ILE A 133 12.27 13.50 8.11
C ILE A 133 11.01 13.06 7.34
N MET A 134 10.52 13.86 6.39
CA MET A 134 9.37 13.45 5.56
C MET A 134 9.63 12.12 4.83
N LEU A 135 10.80 11.97 4.22
CA LEU A 135 11.19 10.73 3.54
C LEU A 135 11.24 9.56 4.52
N GLN A 136 11.88 9.75 5.68
CA GLN A 136 12.02 8.69 6.67
C GLN A 136 10.67 8.13 7.18
N TYR A 137 9.69 9.00 7.39
CA TYR A 137 8.39 8.63 7.96
C TYR A 137 7.35 8.22 6.91
N CYS A 138 7.40 8.81 5.72
CA CYS A 138 6.32 8.69 4.74
C CYS A 138 6.74 8.00 3.44
N PHE A 139 8.05 7.87 3.16
CA PHE A 139 8.51 7.21 1.93
C PHE A 139 8.36 5.68 2.03
N PRO A 140 7.88 5.01 0.97
CA PRO A 140 7.69 3.56 0.98
C PRO A 140 9.01 2.81 1.19
N ARG A 141 8.97 1.79 2.04
CA ARG A 141 10.09 0.87 2.26
C ARG A 141 9.89 -0.36 1.39
N LEU A 142 10.80 -0.59 0.45
CA LEU A 142 10.74 -1.72 -0.48
C LEU A 142 11.58 -2.89 0.04
N ASP A 143 11.01 -4.10 -0.03
CA ASP A 143 11.77 -5.32 0.24
C ASP A 143 12.50 -5.77 -1.03
N ILE A 144 13.81 -5.52 -1.07
CA ILE A 144 14.67 -5.88 -2.19
C ILE A 144 14.75 -7.39 -2.41
N ASN A 145 14.66 -8.19 -1.36
CA ASN A 145 14.81 -9.65 -1.47
C ASN A 145 13.62 -10.29 -2.16
N VAL A 146 12.44 -9.69 -2.02
CA VAL A 146 11.21 -10.09 -2.73
C VAL A 146 11.27 -9.71 -4.21
N SER A 147 12.04 -8.66 -4.55
CA SER A 147 12.00 -8.04 -5.89
C SER A 147 13.15 -8.48 -6.81
N LYS A 148 14.34 -8.77 -6.26
CA LYS A 148 15.55 -9.07 -7.05
C LYS A 148 15.55 -10.46 -7.70
N GLY A 149 14.95 -11.45 -7.02
CA GLY A 149 14.98 -12.85 -7.42
C GLY A 149 13.82 -13.20 -8.35
N VAL A 150 14.11 -13.83 -9.49
CA VAL A 150 13.08 -14.26 -10.46
C VAL A 150 12.23 -15.40 -9.90
N GLY A 151 12.80 -16.26 -9.04
CA GLY A 151 12.11 -17.39 -8.42
C GLY A 151 11.42 -17.09 -7.09
N HIS A 152 11.31 -15.82 -6.68
CA HIS A 152 10.68 -15.47 -5.41
C HIS A 152 9.17 -15.73 -5.47
N LEU A 153 8.65 -16.51 -4.52
CA LEU A 153 7.22 -16.80 -4.44
C LEU A 153 6.48 -15.68 -3.72
N LEU A 154 5.45 -15.14 -4.35
CA LEU A 154 4.59 -14.11 -3.78
C LEU A 154 3.17 -14.62 -3.64
N LYS A 155 2.46 -14.18 -2.60
CA LYS A 155 1.07 -14.56 -2.36
C LYS A 155 0.19 -14.17 -3.56
N SER A 156 -0.56 -15.14 -4.09
CA SER A 156 -1.52 -14.92 -5.18
C SER A 156 -2.61 -13.89 -4.81
N PRO A 157 -3.03 -13.02 -5.75
CA PRO A 157 -4.29 -12.29 -5.61
C PRO A 157 -5.45 -13.22 -5.25
N PHE A 158 -6.43 -12.69 -4.53
CA PHE A 158 -7.61 -13.38 -4.00
C PHE A 158 -7.34 -14.51 -2.98
N SER A 159 -6.09 -14.72 -2.55
CA SER A 159 -5.78 -15.64 -1.45
C SER A 159 -6.35 -15.15 -0.12
N VAL A 160 -6.82 -16.07 0.72
CA VAL A 160 -7.26 -15.78 2.09
C VAL A 160 -6.05 -15.64 3.01
N HIS A 161 -5.98 -14.57 3.80
CA HIS A 161 -4.96 -14.44 4.84
C HIS A 161 -5.35 -15.29 6.08
N PRO A 162 -4.51 -16.24 6.52
CA PRO A 162 -4.91 -17.28 7.47
C PRO A 162 -5.35 -16.74 8.84
N LYS A 163 -4.70 -15.68 9.34
CA LYS A 163 -5.03 -15.12 10.67
C LYS A 163 -6.19 -14.12 10.67
N THR A 164 -6.48 -13.48 9.54
CA THR A 164 -7.46 -12.38 9.47
C THR A 164 -8.72 -12.79 8.74
N GLY A 165 -8.69 -13.92 8.01
CA GLY A 165 -9.77 -14.35 7.13
C GLY A 165 -10.00 -13.44 5.91
N ARG A 166 -9.31 -12.30 5.81
CA ARG A 166 -9.49 -11.32 4.74
C ARG A 166 -8.93 -11.82 3.43
N ILE A 167 -9.61 -11.45 2.35
CA ILE A 167 -9.19 -11.77 0.98
C ILE A 167 -8.13 -10.77 0.51
N SER A 168 -7.13 -11.25 -0.20
CA SER A 168 -6.06 -10.42 -0.78
C SER A 168 -6.56 -9.77 -2.07
N VAL A 169 -7.30 -8.67 -1.95
CA VAL A 169 -8.05 -8.06 -3.05
C VAL A 169 -7.20 -7.07 -3.87
N PRO A 170 -7.40 -6.98 -5.19
CA PRO A 170 -6.91 -5.90 -6.02
C PRO A 170 -7.36 -4.52 -5.54
N LEU A 171 -6.51 -3.51 -5.71
CA LEU A 171 -6.77 -2.14 -5.32
C LEU A 171 -7.09 -1.29 -6.55
N ASP A 172 -8.20 -0.57 -6.50
CA ASP A 172 -8.53 0.47 -7.46
C ASP A 172 -7.66 1.71 -7.20
N LEU A 173 -6.76 2.02 -8.13
CA LEU A 173 -5.84 3.15 -8.00
C LEU A 173 -6.53 4.50 -8.19
N GLN A 174 -7.71 4.56 -8.83
CA GLN A 174 -8.46 5.81 -9.00
C GLN A 174 -9.19 6.21 -7.72
N ARG A 175 -9.45 5.25 -6.83
CA ARG A 175 -10.20 5.42 -5.58
C ARG A 175 -9.42 4.94 -4.36
N LEU A 176 -8.09 4.99 -4.42
CA LEU A 176 -7.21 4.42 -3.39
C LEU A 176 -7.44 5.04 -2.01
N ASP A 177 -7.72 6.35 -1.94
CA ASP A 177 -7.97 7.06 -0.66
C ASP A 177 -9.24 6.60 0.06
N GLN A 178 -10.13 5.88 -0.65
CA GLN A 178 -11.37 5.32 -0.10
C GLN A 178 -11.20 3.86 0.35
N PHE A 179 -10.04 3.25 0.10
CA PHE A 179 -9.80 1.86 0.47
C PHE A 179 -9.65 1.72 1.98
N ASP A 180 -10.59 0.98 2.60
CA ASP A 180 -10.52 0.62 4.02
C ASP A 180 -10.05 -0.85 4.19
N PRO A 181 -8.82 -1.11 4.69
CA PRO A 181 -8.31 -2.46 4.91
C PRO A 181 -9.07 -3.25 5.98
N PHE A 182 -9.86 -2.55 6.82
CA PHE A 182 -10.73 -3.16 7.80
C PHE A 182 -12.06 -3.56 7.18
N ALA A 183 -12.54 -2.90 6.11
CA ALA A 183 -13.79 -3.20 5.38
C ALA A 183 -13.71 -4.40 4.42
N VAL A 184 -12.50 -4.83 4.05
CA VAL A 184 -12.27 -5.94 3.09
C VAL A 184 -13.02 -7.24 3.49
N PRO A 185 -13.67 -7.94 2.53
CA PRO A 185 -14.42 -9.17 2.78
C PRO A 185 -13.58 -10.27 3.46
N THR A 186 -14.20 -11.01 4.37
CA THR A 186 -13.60 -12.17 5.06
C THR A 186 -14.32 -13.46 4.68
N ILE A 187 -13.58 -14.57 4.58
CA ILE A 187 -14.18 -15.87 4.25
C ILE A 187 -15.06 -16.41 5.39
N ARG A 188 -14.68 -16.18 6.65
CA ARG A 188 -15.41 -16.59 7.86
C ARG A 188 -15.67 -15.39 8.76
N TYR A 189 -16.68 -15.51 9.61
CA TYR A 189 -16.91 -14.54 10.68
C TYR A 189 -15.70 -14.58 11.60
N VAL A 190 -15.00 -13.45 11.72
CA VAL A 190 -13.99 -13.28 12.76
C VAL A 190 -14.74 -12.59 13.91
N SER A 191 -15.12 -13.35 14.93
CA SER A 191 -15.56 -12.77 16.20
C SER A 191 -14.45 -11.83 16.68
N GLY A 192 -14.85 -10.66 17.20
CA GLY A 192 -13.96 -9.55 17.52
C GLY A 192 -12.67 -9.97 18.22
N ALA A 193 -11.58 -9.28 17.87
CA ALA A 193 -10.24 -9.50 18.36
C ALA A 193 -10.18 -9.77 19.88
N GLY A 194 -9.81 -11.00 20.23
CA GLY A 194 -9.49 -11.41 21.59
C GLY A 194 -8.36 -12.42 21.59
N SER A 195 -7.12 -11.98 21.36
CA SER A 195 -5.93 -12.77 21.69
C SER A 195 -4.71 -11.87 21.90
N THR A 196 -4.67 -11.27 23.09
CA THR A 196 -3.44 -11.13 23.87
C THR A 196 -3.77 -11.69 25.25
N GLY A 197 -3.02 -12.69 25.69
CA GLY A 197 -3.27 -13.39 26.95
C GLY A 197 -3.14 -12.48 28.19
N GLY A 198 -3.84 -12.88 29.25
CA GLY A 198 -3.70 -12.31 30.60
C GLY A 198 -5.03 -11.90 31.22
N PHE A 199 -5.48 -12.71 32.19
CA PHE A 199 -6.39 -12.38 33.31
C PHE A 199 -7.76 -11.73 33.02
N LEU A 200 -8.83 -12.48 33.33
CA LEU A 200 -10.13 -11.93 33.76
C LEU A 200 -9.97 -11.24 35.14
N PRO A 201 -10.73 -10.18 35.44
CA PRO A 201 -12.10 -10.37 35.95
C PRO A 201 -13.17 -9.38 35.47
N VAL A 202 -14.40 -9.92 35.39
CA VAL A 202 -15.72 -9.37 35.78
C VAL A 202 -15.88 -7.84 35.85
N LEU A 203 -16.75 -7.28 34.99
CA LEU A 203 -17.98 -6.56 35.36
C LEU A 203 -18.74 -6.14 34.09
N ALA A 204 -20.04 -6.42 34.07
CA ALA A 204 -20.95 -6.12 32.99
C ALA A 204 -21.25 -4.62 32.88
N ALA A 205 -21.38 -4.13 31.64
CA ALA A 205 -22.18 -2.96 31.30
C ALA A 205 -22.76 -3.13 29.87
N PRO A 206 -24.08 -2.98 29.66
CA PRO A 206 -24.71 -3.12 28.36
C PRO A 206 -24.75 -1.76 27.67
N HIS A 207 -23.72 -1.45 26.88
CA HIS A 207 -23.79 -0.32 25.96
C HIS A 207 -23.42 -0.76 24.56
N HIS A 208 -24.46 -0.95 23.75
CA HIS A 208 -24.51 -0.73 22.30
C HIS A 208 -23.17 -0.88 21.58
N VAL A 209 -22.68 -2.11 21.44
CA VAL A 209 -21.76 -2.43 20.36
C VAL A 209 -22.55 -2.29 19.06
N PRO A 210 -22.12 -1.47 18.08
CA PRO A 210 -22.71 -1.52 16.76
C PRO A 210 -22.38 -2.91 16.22
N THR A 211 -23.39 -3.77 16.19
CA THR A 211 -23.37 -5.03 15.45
C THR A 211 -23.32 -4.66 13.98
N LEU A 212 -22.14 -4.30 13.49
CA LEU A 212 -21.84 -4.41 12.08
C LEU A 212 -21.91 -5.91 11.78
N SER A 213 -23.11 -6.36 11.41
CA SER A 213 -23.36 -7.71 10.90
C SER A 213 -22.58 -7.84 9.60
N ARG A 214 -21.30 -8.16 9.71
CA ARG A 214 -20.45 -8.44 8.56
C ARG A 214 -20.69 -9.88 8.22
N SER A 215 -21.63 -10.13 7.31
CA SER A 215 -21.79 -11.42 6.68
C SER A 215 -20.42 -11.89 6.19
N SER A 216 -20.05 -13.13 6.50
CA SER A 216 -18.87 -13.69 5.87
C SER A 216 -19.18 -13.98 4.40
N LEU A 217 -18.16 -13.97 3.54
CA LEU A 217 -18.36 -14.27 2.12
C LEU A 217 -19.08 -15.60 1.90
N CYS A 218 -18.86 -16.60 2.78
CA CYS A 218 -19.64 -17.84 2.75
C CYS A 218 -21.14 -17.60 2.90
N HIS A 219 -21.58 -16.77 3.85
CA HIS A 219 -23.01 -16.46 4.03
C HIS A 219 -23.57 -15.72 2.82
N GLU A 220 -22.82 -14.80 2.22
CA GLU A 220 -23.25 -14.10 1.01
C GLU A 220 -23.42 -15.06 -0.17
N LEU A 221 -22.50 -16.02 -0.32
CA LEU A 221 -22.56 -17.04 -1.36
C LEU A 221 -23.69 -18.06 -1.13
N ASP A 222 -23.98 -18.40 0.13
CA ASP A 222 -25.08 -19.30 0.50
C ASP A 222 -26.43 -18.62 0.23
N ALA A 223 -26.59 -17.35 0.62
CA ALA A 223 -27.80 -16.56 0.34
C ALA A 223 -28.00 -16.31 -1.17
N ALA A 224 -26.94 -15.95 -1.89
CA ALA A 224 -26.98 -15.69 -3.33
C ALA A 224 -27.40 -16.92 -4.17
N GLY A 225 -27.25 -18.13 -3.61
CA GLY A 225 -27.62 -19.39 -4.23
C GLY A 225 -29.06 -19.85 -3.96
N ASP A 226 -29.84 -19.09 -3.19
CA ASP A 226 -31.23 -19.43 -2.82
C ASP A 226 -32.28 -18.73 -3.71
N ASP A 227 -31.85 -17.75 -4.53
CA ASP A 227 -32.75 -16.93 -5.37
C ASP A 227 -33.30 -17.64 -6.63
N GLY A 228 -33.38 -18.97 -6.68
CA GLY A 228 -33.94 -19.66 -7.83
C GLY A 228 -33.92 -21.19 -7.73
N GLU A 229 -35.04 -21.76 -7.28
CA GLU A 229 -35.86 -22.69 -8.09
C GLU A 229 -37.11 -23.12 -7.29
N GLN A 230 -38.28 -22.89 -7.88
CA GLN A 230 -39.51 -23.63 -7.59
C GLN A 230 -39.25 -25.06 -8.07
N GLU A 231 -39.34 -26.05 -7.17
CA GLU A 231 -39.07 -27.45 -7.46
C GLU A 231 -39.97 -27.96 -8.59
N ASP A 232 -39.38 -28.34 -9.72
CA ASP A 232 -39.97 -29.33 -10.63
C ASP A 232 -39.20 -30.64 -10.47
N SER A 233 -39.95 -31.67 -10.11
CA SER A 233 -39.45 -32.98 -9.73
C SER A 233 -39.03 -33.79 -10.96
N GLY A 234 -37.72 -33.97 -11.15
CA GLY A 234 -37.19 -34.91 -12.15
C GLY A 234 -35.69 -35.12 -11.96
N GLU A 235 -35.29 -36.33 -11.59
CA GLU A 235 -33.91 -36.75 -11.32
C GLU A 235 -32.92 -36.40 -12.45
N THR A 236 -31.73 -35.87 -12.11
CA THR A 236 -30.41 -36.35 -12.58
C THR A 236 -29.25 -35.47 -12.07
N GLU A 237 -28.28 -36.10 -11.39
CA GLU A 237 -26.93 -35.60 -11.02
C GLU A 237 -26.85 -34.31 -10.15
N PRO A 238 -25.98 -34.27 -9.12
CA PRO A 238 -25.77 -33.04 -8.35
C PRO A 238 -25.03 -32.02 -9.24
N LYS A 239 -25.78 -31.20 -10.00
CA LYS A 239 -25.25 -29.99 -10.63
C LYS A 239 -24.57 -29.18 -9.55
N ARG A 240 -23.25 -29.14 -9.58
CA ARG A 240 -22.40 -28.40 -8.64
C ARG A 240 -22.81 -26.93 -8.73
N ARG A 241 -23.69 -26.48 -7.80
CA ARG A 241 -24.24 -25.12 -7.76
C ARG A 241 -23.10 -24.12 -7.91
N VAL A 242 -23.04 -23.42 -9.04
CA VAL A 242 -22.04 -22.36 -9.27
C VAL A 242 -22.49 -21.17 -8.42
N ARG A 243 -21.94 -21.05 -7.22
CA ARG A 243 -22.20 -19.93 -6.32
C ARG A 243 -21.67 -18.65 -7.00
N ASP A 244 -22.58 -17.74 -7.34
CA ASP A 244 -22.24 -16.55 -8.12
C ASP A 244 -21.62 -15.46 -7.24
N TYR A 245 -20.30 -15.27 -7.36
CA TYR A 245 -19.58 -14.22 -6.64
C TYR A 245 -20.07 -12.80 -7.01
N LYS A 246 -20.76 -12.62 -8.15
CA LYS A 246 -21.23 -11.30 -8.60
C LYS A 246 -22.25 -10.67 -7.66
N LYS A 247 -22.94 -11.48 -6.86
CA LYS A 247 -23.89 -11.05 -5.83
C LYS A 247 -23.25 -10.81 -4.46
N THR A 248 -21.91 -10.89 -4.37
CA THR A 248 -21.18 -10.77 -3.11
C THR A 248 -20.38 -9.47 -3.02
N SER A 249 -19.96 -9.13 -1.81
CA SER A 249 -19.02 -8.06 -1.50
C SER A 249 -17.65 -8.21 -2.16
N LEU A 250 -17.34 -9.39 -2.74
CA LEU A 250 -16.13 -9.62 -3.52
C LEU A 250 -16.23 -9.05 -4.95
N ALA A 251 -17.43 -8.89 -5.50
CA ALA A 251 -17.64 -8.53 -6.90
C ALA A 251 -16.93 -7.24 -7.36
N PRO A 252 -16.93 -6.12 -6.59
CA PRO A 252 -16.21 -4.91 -6.99
C PRO A 252 -14.71 -5.14 -7.20
N TYR A 253 -14.09 -5.99 -6.39
CA TYR A 253 -12.65 -6.29 -6.49
C TYR A 253 -12.33 -7.20 -7.68
N VAL A 254 -13.26 -8.08 -8.06
CA VAL A 254 -13.13 -8.89 -9.28
C VAL A 254 -13.20 -8.00 -10.52
N ARG A 255 -14.08 -7.00 -10.55
CA ARG A 255 -14.15 -6.04 -11.66
C ARG A 255 -12.85 -5.27 -11.88
N VAL A 256 -12.17 -4.86 -10.78
CA VAL A 256 -10.84 -4.23 -10.85
C VAL A 256 -9.82 -5.17 -11.51
N PHE A 257 -9.89 -6.47 -11.19
CA PHE A 257 -9.01 -7.47 -11.79
C PHE A 257 -9.33 -7.73 -13.27
N GLU A 258 -10.61 -7.85 -13.62
CA GLU A 258 -11.07 -8.04 -14.99
C GLU A 258 -10.58 -6.91 -15.88
N GLN A 259 -10.79 -5.65 -15.46
CA GLN A 259 -10.28 -4.48 -16.18
C GLN A 259 -8.75 -4.56 -16.40
N PHE A 260 -7.99 -4.93 -15.36
CA PHE A 260 -6.55 -5.10 -15.48
C PHE A 260 -6.16 -6.18 -16.50
N VAL A 261 -6.85 -7.31 -16.51
CA VAL A 261 -6.60 -8.41 -17.46
C VAL A 261 -6.96 -7.99 -18.89
N GLU A 262 -8.10 -7.33 -19.08
CA GLU A 262 -8.53 -6.80 -20.39
C GLU A 262 -7.52 -5.81 -20.95
N GLU A 263 -6.96 -4.93 -20.12
CA GLU A 263 -5.91 -3.99 -20.51
C GLU A 263 -4.64 -4.71 -20.97
N MET A 264 -4.20 -5.75 -20.25
CA MET A 264 -3.06 -6.58 -20.65
C MET A 264 -3.32 -7.32 -21.97
N GLU A 265 -4.51 -7.89 -22.15
CA GLU A 265 -4.87 -8.57 -23.39
C GLU A 265 -4.87 -7.62 -24.58
N ARG A 266 -5.44 -6.42 -24.42
CA ARG A 266 -5.46 -5.38 -25.45
C ARG A 266 -4.03 -4.98 -25.84
N ALA A 267 -3.14 -4.80 -24.87
CA ALA A 267 -1.74 -4.48 -25.13
C ALA A 267 -1.04 -5.60 -25.92
N ARG A 268 -1.26 -6.86 -25.55
CA ARG A 268 -0.69 -8.02 -26.24
C ARG A 268 -1.21 -8.17 -27.67
N ARG A 269 -2.52 -7.95 -27.89
CA ARG A 269 -3.12 -7.93 -29.25
C ARG A 269 -2.53 -6.81 -30.11
N GLY A 270 -2.38 -5.61 -29.54
CA GLY A 270 -1.77 -4.47 -30.25
C GLY A 270 -0.31 -4.72 -30.64
N GLU A 271 0.48 -5.38 -29.79
CA GLU A 271 1.86 -5.75 -30.10
C GLU A 271 1.95 -6.80 -31.22
N LEU A 272 1.08 -7.82 -31.19
CA LEU A 272 1.01 -8.83 -32.26
C LEU A 272 0.64 -8.22 -33.62
N LEU A 273 -0.32 -7.29 -33.65
CA LEU A 273 -0.69 -6.57 -34.87
C LEU A 273 0.48 -5.75 -35.43
N ARG A 274 1.20 -5.03 -34.56
CA ARG A 274 2.41 -4.29 -34.94
C ARG A 274 3.51 -5.19 -35.50
N ARG A 275 3.75 -6.34 -34.87
CA ARG A 275 4.77 -7.31 -35.32
C ARG A 275 4.39 -8.01 -36.63
N SER A 276 3.11 -8.11 -36.95
CA SER A 276 2.62 -8.73 -38.19
C SER A 276 2.47 -7.75 -39.37
N GLY A 277 2.88 -6.48 -39.20
CA GLY A 277 2.76 -5.45 -40.25
C GLY A 277 1.32 -5.01 -40.56
N ARG A 278 0.33 -5.49 -39.79
CA ARG A 278 -1.09 -5.14 -39.92
C ARG A 278 -1.47 -4.01 -38.97
N CYS A 279 -0.77 -2.88 -39.04
CA CYS A 279 -1.32 -1.66 -38.46
C CYS A 279 -2.48 -1.21 -39.35
N PRO A 280 -3.70 -1.00 -38.81
CA PRO A 280 -4.69 -0.20 -39.53
C PRO A 280 -4.06 1.19 -39.73
N ALA A 281 -4.03 1.67 -40.96
CA ALA A 281 -3.72 3.07 -41.23
C ALA A 281 -4.76 3.94 -40.51
N GLY A 282 -4.31 4.85 -39.67
CA GLY A 282 -5.14 5.79 -38.93
C GLY A 282 -4.28 6.93 -38.43
#